data_AF-A0A957NH18-F1
#
_entry.id   AF-A0A957NH18-F1
#
_cell.length_a   1.000
_cell.length_b   1.000
_cell.length_c   1.000
_cell.angle_alpha   90.00
_cell.angle_beta   90.00
_cell.angle_gamma   90.00
#
_symmetry.space_group_name_H-M   'P 1'
#
loop_
_entity.id
_entity.type
_entity.pdbx_description
1 polymer ?
#
loop_
_entity_poly.entity_id
_entity_poly.type
_entity_poly.pdbx_seq_one_letter_code
_entity_poly.pdbx_strand_id
1 'polypeptide(L)'
;EHALIKVPYLANQRFTNLSLKAAYYEILDSKFIFYYCFVLADWCKKNTTMSSFASVDMDGFKKFQIPIPCPENPKKSLEIQAEIVRILDAFTAMTAELTAELTAELSARKKQYNYYRDQLLSFEFPSLGGVPAGRGGREVEWKTLGWIGDVRMCKRIMKNQTSDTGDIPFFKIGTFGKEPDAYIPRDVFEEYKERYNYPRVGEILISASGTI
;
A
#
# COMPACT_ATOMS: atom_id res chain seq x y z
N GLU A 1 -4.22 4.58 17.02
CA GLU A 1 -3.82 5.83 16.33
C GLU A 1 -4.19 7.01 17.21
N HIS A 2 -3.58 8.18 17.01
CA HIS A 2 -3.84 9.38 17.81
C HIS A 2 -3.58 10.63 16.96
N ALA A 3 -4.16 11.77 17.35
CA ALA A 3 -3.98 13.04 16.67
C ALA A 3 -4.00 14.20 17.68
N LEU A 4 -3.20 15.23 17.41
CA LEU A 4 -3.27 16.51 18.12
C LEU A 4 -4.13 17.47 17.30
N ILE A 5 -5.38 17.68 17.75
CA ILE A 5 -6.33 18.54 17.05
C ILE A 5 -6.03 20.01 17.37
N LYS A 6 -5.85 20.84 16.33
CA LYS A 6 -5.48 22.27 16.44
C LYS A 6 -6.61 23.22 16.03
N VAL A 7 -7.79 22.69 15.77
CA VAL A 7 -8.98 23.43 15.30
C VAL A 7 -10.21 23.00 16.11
N PRO A 8 -11.29 23.79 16.13
CA PRO A 8 -12.55 23.37 16.74
C PRO A 8 -13.04 22.02 16.17
N TYR A 9 -13.50 21.11 17.03
CA TYR A 9 -13.94 19.78 16.62
C TYR A 9 -15.05 19.21 17.51
N LEU A 10 -15.75 18.21 16.98
CA LEU A 10 -16.64 17.32 17.72
C LEU A 10 -16.21 15.87 17.44
N ALA A 11 -16.45 14.96 18.38
CA ALA A 11 -16.09 13.56 18.23
C ALA A 11 -17.22 12.65 18.70
N ASN A 12 -17.37 11.49 18.06
CA ASN A 12 -18.40 10.50 18.40
C ASN A 12 -18.06 9.72 19.68
N GLN A 13 -19.06 9.01 20.21
CA GLN A 13 -18.99 8.13 21.39
C GLN A 13 -17.77 7.19 21.46
N ARG A 14 -17.21 6.79 20.31
CA ARG A 14 -16.10 5.82 20.24
C ARG A 14 -14.71 6.47 20.28
N PHE A 15 -14.63 7.79 20.40
CA PHE A 15 -13.37 8.51 20.56
C PHE A 15 -13.12 8.86 22.03
N THR A 16 -11.86 8.78 22.44
CA THR A 16 -11.43 9.18 23.78
C THR A 16 -10.65 10.48 23.69
N ASN A 17 -11.18 11.55 24.29
CA ASN A 17 -10.53 12.85 24.34
C ASN A 17 -9.73 12.98 25.65
N LEU A 18 -8.41 13.19 25.53
CA LEU A 18 -7.55 13.52 26.67
C LEU A 18 -7.37 15.04 26.72
N SER A 19 -7.86 15.66 27.79
CA SER A 19 -7.65 17.08 28.08
C SER A 19 -6.69 17.24 29.25
N LEU A 20 -5.62 18.01 29.05
CA LEU A 20 -4.70 18.34 30.12
C LEU A 20 -5.41 19.26 31.13
N LYS A 21 -5.34 18.92 32.42
CA LYS A 21 -5.88 19.75 33.49
C LYS A 21 -5.08 21.05 33.58
N ALA A 22 -5.75 22.17 33.86
CA ALA A 22 -5.11 23.49 33.93
C ALA A 22 -3.92 23.55 34.91
N ALA A 23 -3.97 22.79 36.01
CA ALA A 23 -2.88 22.70 36.98
C ALA A 23 -1.57 22.14 36.42
N TYR A 24 -1.58 21.55 35.21
CA TYR A 24 -0.43 20.90 34.61
C TYR A 24 0.14 21.63 33.39
N TYR A 25 -0.40 22.80 33.01
CA TYR A 25 0.07 23.54 31.85
C TYR A 25 1.51 24.03 31.98
N GLU A 26 1.97 24.27 33.21
CA GLU A 26 3.35 24.73 33.50
C GLU A 26 4.34 23.57 33.75
N ILE A 27 3.92 22.31 33.55
CA ILE A 27 4.79 21.15 33.77
C ILE A 27 4.79 20.15 32.61
N LEU A 28 3.77 20.19 31.74
CA LEU A 28 3.58 19.23 30.65
C LEU A 28 3.24 19.95 29.35
N ASP A 29 4.04 19.70 28.33
CA ASP A 29 3.78 20.19 26.99
C ASP A 29 2.83 19.25 26.22
N SER A 30 1.84 19.84 25.53
CA SER A 30 0.83 19.07 24.80
C SER A 30 1.40 18.30 23.60
N LYS A 31 2.43 18.83 22.92
CA LYS A 31 3.11 18.10 21.84
C LYS A 31 3.97 16.97 22.41
N PHE A 32 4.58 17.16 23.57
CA PHE A 32 5.29 16.08 24.25
C PHE A 32 4.35 14.92 24.56
N ILE A 33 3.17 15.20 25.13
CA ILE A 33 2.12 14.18 25.35
C ILE A 33 1.71 13.52 24.03
N PHE A 34 1.49 14.31 22.97
CA PHE A 34 1.18 13.79 21.64
C PHE A 34 2.25 12.80 21.15
N TYR A 35 3.54 13.14 21.24
CA TYR A 35 4.60 12.20 20.85
C TYR A 35 4.69 10.99 21.77
N TYR A 36 4.39 11.13 23.06
CA TYR A 36 4.33 9.99 23.96
C TYR A 36 3.14 9.06 23.66
N CYS A 37 2.10 9.55 22.99
CA CYS A 37 0.98 8.71 22.56
C CYS A 37 1.37 7.61 21.55
N PHE A 38 2.55 7.68 20.92
CA PHE A 38 3.08 6.54 20.14
C PHE A 38 3.38 5.33 21.05
N VAL A 39 3.90 5.57 22.25
CA VAL A 39 4.13 4.53 23.27
C VAL A 39 2.80 4.04 23.84
N LEU A 40 1.89 4.96 24.14
CA LEU A 40 0.52 4.61 24.58
C LEU A 40 -0.19 3.74 23.54
N ALA A 41 -0.03 4.05 22.25
CA ALA A 41 -0.66 3.28 21.18
C ALA A 41 -0.16 1.82 21.14
N ASP A 42 1.12 1.59 21.39
CA ASP A 42 1.67 0.23 21.52
C ASP A 42 1.11 -0.49 22.75
N TRP A 43 1.01 0.21 23.89
CA TRP A 43 0.35 -0.32 25.07
C TRP A 43 -1.11 -0.69 24.79
N CYS A 44 -1.87 0.17 24.09
CA CYS A 44 -3.25 -0.12 23.73
C CYS A 44 -3.36 -1.39 22.88
N LYS A 45 -2.49 -1.55 21.87
CA LYS A 45 -2.47 -2.77 21.02
C LYS A 45 -2.28 -4.04 21.85
N LYS A 46 -1.39 -4.01 22.85
CA LYS A 46 -1.09 -5.14 23.74
C LYS A 46 -2.17 -5.44 24.76
N ASN A 47 -3.00 -4.45 25.11
CA ASN A 47 -4.05 -4.56 26.13
C ASN A 47 -5.46 -4.48 25.53
N THR A 48 -5.58 -4.72 24.21
CA THR A 48 -6.85 -4.74 23.52
C THR A 48 -7.54 -6.09 23.76
N THR A 49 -8.80 -6.04 24.16
CA THR A 49 -9.69 -7.20 24.25
C THR A 49 -10.55 -7.30 22.99
N MET A 50 -10.74 -8.53 22.49
CA MET A 50 -11.60 -8.84 21.35
C MET A 50 -12.93 -9.38 21.87
N SER A 51 -13.98 -8.55 21.81
CA SER A 51 -15.36 -9.02 21.97
C SER A 51 -16.13 -8.80 20.65
N SER A 52 -17.28 -8.10 20.67
CA SER A 52 -17.93 -7.63 19.44
C SER A 52 -17.16 -6.49 18.75
N PHE A 53 -16.30 -5.78 19.49
CA PHE A 53 -15.38 -4.78 18.96
C PHE A 53 -14.07 -4.77 19.75
N ALA A 54 -13.02 -4.24 19.10
CA ALA A 54 -11.72 -3.99 19.71
C ALA A 54 -11.78 -2.82 20.69
N SER A 55 -11.43 -3.08 21.95
CA SER A 55 -11.37 -2.03 22.98
C SER A 55 -10.29 -2.31 24.01
N VAL A 56 -9.82 -1.26 24.66
CA VAL A 56 -8.97 -1.35 25.85
C VAL A 56 -9.81 -1.12 27.10
N ASP A 57 -9.42 -1.77 28.21
CA ASP A 57 -10.04 -1.49 29.51
C ASP A 57 -9.71 -0.06 29.96
N MET A 58 -10.74 0.68 30.37
CA MET A 58 -10.59 2.10 30.73
C MET A 58 -9.93 2.30 32.09
N ASP A 59 -10.03 1.33 33.00
CA ASP A 59 -9.35 1.41 34.30
C ASP A 59 -7.85 1.22 34.14
N GLY A 60 -7.42 0.28 33.30
CA GLY A 60 -6.04 0.13 32.86
C GLY A 60 -5.55 1.36 32.09
N PHE A 61 -6.33 1.85 31.12
CA PHE A 61 -5.96 3.01 30.29
C PHE A 61 -5.68 4.26 31.13
N LYS A 62 -6.52 4.55 32.14
CA LYS A 62 -6.33 5.68 33.07
C LYS A 62 -5.10 5.55 33.97
N LYS A 63 -4.60 4.33 34.19
CA LYS A 63 -3.40 4.04 34.99
C LYS A 63 -2.12 4.11 34.18
N PHE A 64 -2.21 4.26 32.85
CA PHE A 64 -1.03 4.41 32.00
C PHE A 64 -0.21 5.63 32.43
N GLN A 65 1.09 5.44 32.61
CA GLN A 65 1.98 6.47 33.14
C GLN A 65 2.61 7.28 32.02
N ILE A 66 2.60 8.60 32.17
CA ILE A 66 3.32 9.54 31.31
C ILE A 66 4.51 10.08 32.10
N PRO A 67 5.74 10.05 31.56
CA PRO A 67 6.92 10.53 32.27
C PRO A 67 6.92 12.06 32.32
N ILE A 68 7.32 12.59 33.47
CA ILE A 68 7.66 14.01 33.64
C ILE A 68 9.16 14.08 33.88
N PRO A 69 9.98 14.55 32.93
CA PRO A 69 11.43 14.63 33.13
C PRO A 69 11.75 15.66 34.22
N CYS A 70 12.75 15.40 35.07
CA CYS A 70 13.16 16.34 36.13
C CYS A 70 11.99 16.94 36.96
N PRO A 71 11.17 16.11 37.64
CA PRO A 71 9.94 16.57 38.31
C PRO A 71 10.17 17.65 39.38
N GLU A 72 11.34 17.66 40.01
CA GLU A 72 11.73 18.66 41.02
C GLU A 72 12.06 20.05 40.42
N ASN A 73 12.16 20.17 39.10
CA ASN A 73 12.48 21.42 38.41
C ASN A 73 11.61 21.59 37.15
N PRO A 74 10.42 22.22 37.29
CA PRO A 74 9.48 22.42 36.19
C PRO A 74 10.09 23.09 34.95
N LYS A 75 10.94 24.11 35.15
CA LYS A 75 11.58 24.82 34.06
C LYS A 75 12.47 23.88 33.24
N LYS A 76 13.35 23.13 33.91
CA LYS A 76 14.24 22.15 33.26
C LYS A 76 13.43 21.01 32.62
N SER A 77 12.32 20.58 33.24
CA SER A 77 11.41 19.60 32.66
C SER A 77 10.90 20.05 31.30
N LEU A 78 10.37 21.27 31.23
CA LEU A 78 9.83 21.85 30.00
C LEU A 78 10.91 22.05 28.93
N GLU A 79 12.13 22.46 29.30
CA GLU A 79 13.26 22.56 28.37
C GLU A 79 13.59 21.20 27.73
N ILE A 80 13.60 20.12 28.51
CA ILE A 80 13.83 18.75 28.00
C ILE A 80 12.68 18.31 27.10
N GLN A 81 11.43 18.53 27.51
CA GLN A 81 10.25 18.20 26.69
C GLN A 81 10.28 18.97 25.36
N ALA A 82 10.62 20.26 25.39
CA ALA A 82 10.73 21.10 24.19
C ALA A 82 11.83 20.60 23.24
N GLU A 83 12.98 20.16 23.76
CA GLU A 83 14.05 19.61 22.93
C GLU A 83 13.64 18.28 22.28
N ILE A 84 12.95 17.41 23.01
CA ILE A 84 12.37 16.18 22.45
C ILE A 84 11.38 16.51 21.34
N VAL A 85 10.45 17.43 21.59
CA VAL A 85 9.46 17.88 20.61
C VAL A 85 10.16 18.48 19.38
N ARG A 86 11.19 19.29 19.55
CA ARG A 86 11.96 19.90 18.45
C ARG A 86 12.57 18.84 17.54
N ILE A 87 13.20 17.82 18.12
CA ILE A 87 13.81 16.71 17.37
C ILE A 87 12.74 15.92 16.60
N LEU A 88 11.64 15.55 17.28
CA LEU A 88 10.58 14.74 16.66
C LEU A 88 9.77 15.52 15.61
N ASP A 89 9.54 16.82 15.81
CA ASP A 89 8.95 17.71 14.81
C ASP A 89 9.87 17.79 13.57
N ALA A 90 11.18 17.93 13.76
CA ALA A 90 12.13 17.97 12.65
C ALA A 90 12.12 16.68 11.83
N PHE A 91 12.13 15.50 12.47
CA PHE A 91 12.02 14.22 11.75
C PHE A 91 10.69 14.05 11.03
N THR A 92 9.60 14.48 11.67
CA THR A 92 8.26 14.44 11.07
C THR A 92 8.19 15.32 9.82
N ALA A 93 8.74 16.54 9.89
CA ALA A 93 8.82 17.46 8.75
C ALA A 93 9.68 16.89 7.61
N MET A 94 10.89 16.41 7.90
CA MET A 94 11.77 15.79 6.90
C MET A 94 11.13 14.58 6.21
N THR A 95 10.42 13.73 6.98
CA THR A 95 9.72 12.55 6.42
C THR A 95 8.58 12.97 5.51
N ALA A 96 7.82 14.00 5.90
CA ALA A 96 6.71 14.52 5.09
C ALA A 96 7.21 15.13 3.78
N GLU A 97 8.29 15.93 3.84
CA GLU A 97 8.95 16.51 2.67
C GLU A 97 9.46 15.42 1.72
N LEU A 98 10.23 14.45 2.23
CA LEU A 98 10.73 13.34 1.42
C LEU A 98 9.60 12.52 0.79
N THR A 99 8.52 12.26 1.52
CA THR A 99 7.36 11.52 0.99
C THR A 99 6.68 12.30 -0.13
N ALA A 100 6.56 13.62 0.01
CA ALA A 100 6.00 14.49 -1.02
C ALA A 100 6.87 14.50 -2.29
N GLU A 101 8.19 14.66 -2.14
CA GLU A 101 9.15 14.62 -3.24
C GLU A 101 9.15 13.27 -3.97
N LEU A 102 9.21 12.15 -3.23
CA LEU A 102 9.16 10.81 -3.82
C LEU A 102 7.85 10.55 -4.57
N THR A 103 6.73 11.02 -4.03
CA THR A 103 5.43 10.89 -4.70
C THR A 103 5.38 11.71 -5.99
N ALA A 104 5.92 12.93 -5.95
CA ALA A 104 6.02 13.81 -7.12
C ALA A 104 6.93 13.22 -8.19
N GLU A 105 8.12 12.73 -7.82
CA GLU A 105 9.07 12.11 -8.75
C GLU A 105 8.51 10.80 -9.34
N LEU A 106 7.86 9.96 -8.54
CA LEU A 106 7.21 8.74 -9.03
C LEU A 106 6.12 9.06 -10.07
N SER A 107 5.32 10.10 -9.82
CA SER A 107 4.31 10.58 -10.77
C SER A 107 4.95 11.10 -12.05
N ALA A 108 6.00 11.92 -11.93
CA ALA A 108 6.75 12.46 -13.06
C ALA A 108 7.40 11.33 -13.90
N ARG A 109 8.00 10.33 -13.25
CA ARG A 109 8.58 9.15 -13.93
C ARG A 109 7.52 8.32 -14.65
N LYS A 110 6.36 8.10 -14.03
CA LYS A 110 5.24 7.41 -14.71
C LYS A 110 4.78 8.16 -15.94
N LYS A 111 4.65 9.48 -15.85
CA LYS A 111 4.28 10.34 -17.00
C LYS A 111 5.35 10.26 -18.11
N GLN A 112 6.62 10.36 -17.74
CA GLN A 112 7.73 10.25 -18.68
C GLN A 112 7.77 8.87 -19.35
N TYR A 113 7.64 7.79 -18.57
CA TYR A 113 7.58 6.43 -19.08
C TYR A 113 6.44 6.25 -20.08
N ASN A 114 5.22 6.68 -19.74
CA ASN A 114 4.06 6.59 -20.64
C ASN A 114 4.30 7.39 -21.93
N TYR A 115 4.80 8.62 -21.83
CA TYR A 115 5.11 9.45 -22.99
C TYR A 115 6.09 8.76 -23.95
N TYR A 116 7.22 8.25 -23.43
CA TYR A 116 8.20 7.59 -24.27
C TYR A 116 7.73 6.22 -24.77
N ARG A 117 7.04 5.42 -23.95
CA ARG A 117 6.43 4.16 -24.39
C ARG A 117 5.50 4.39 -25.57
N ASP A 118 4.58 5.35 -25.44
CA ASP A 118 3.60 5.64 -26.48
C ASP A 118 4.27 6.24 -27.72
N GLN A 119 5.29 7.09 -27.54
CA GLN A 119 6.08 7.63 -28.65
C GLN A 119 6.87 6.53 -29.39
N LEU A 120 7.49 5.60 -28.67
CA LEU A 120 8.31 4.52 -29.21
C LEU A 120 7.46 3.43 -29.88
N LEU A 121 6.25 3.19 -29.38
CA LEU A 121 5.29 2.23 -29.91
C LEU A 121 4.27 2.87 -30.87
N SER A 122 4.43 4.16 -31.21
CA SER A 122 3.60 4.85 -32.20
C SER A 122 4.15 4.60 -33.60
N PHE A 123 3.41 3.79 -34.35
CA PHE A 123 3.63 3.55 -35.78
C PHE A 123 2.42 4.08 -36.55
N GLU A 124 2.62 4.72 -37.70
CA GLU A 124 1.51 5.24 -38.48
C GLU A 124 0.71 4.07 -39.05
N PHE A 125 -0.59 4.03 -38.76
CA PHE A 125 -1.48 3.02 -39.31
C PHE A 125 -1.77 3.39 -40.77
N PRO A 126 -1.64 2.47 -41.74
CA PRO A 126 -1.86 2.79 -43.13
C PRO A 126 -3.30 3.27 -43.33
N SER A 127 -3.46 4.51 -43.76
CA SER A 127 -4.73 5.00 -44.29
C SER A 127 -4.91 4.34 -45.65
N LEU A 128 -5.83 3.38 -45.75
CA LEU A 128 -6.36 2.79 -46.99
C LEU A 128 -5.37 2.70 -48.17
N GLY A 129 -4.45 1.73 -48.12
CA GLY A 129 -3.71 1.25 -49.30
C GLY A 129 -2.23 1.63 -49.41
N GLY A 130 -1.64 2.32 -48.42
CA GLY A 130 -0.21 2.63 -48.39
C GLY A 130 0.64 1.63 -47.59
N VAL A 131 1.94 1.56 -47.92
CA VAL A 131 2.96 0.85 -47.12
C VAL A 131 3.12 1.57 -45.77
N PRO A 132 3.11 0.87 -44.62
CA PRO A 132 3.20 1.53 -43.32
C PRO A 132 4.60 2.11 -43.10
N ALA A 133 4.66 3.42 -42.84
CA ALA A 133 5.88 4.08 -42.39
C ALA A 133 5.80 4.27 -40.86
N GLY A 134 6.71 3.65 -40.12
CA GLY A 134 6.97 3.98 -38.73
C GLY A 134 7.53 5.39 -38.57
N ARG A 135 7.44 5.92 -37.35
CA ARG A 135 8.05 7.22 -37.00
C ARG A 135 9.53 7.25 -37.42
N GLY A 136 9.86 8.18 -38.32
CA GLY A 136 11.20 8.33 -38.90
C GLY A 136 11.43 7.61 -40.23
N GLY A 137 10.38 7.29 -40.99
CA GLY A 137 10.48 6.78 -42.37
C GLY A 137 10.92 5.32 -42.47
N ARG A 138 10.82 4.55 -41.38
CA ARG A 138 11.13 3.12 -41.37
C ARG A 138 9.92 2.34 -41.83
N GLU A 139 10.07 1.41 -42.76
CA GLU A 139 8.99 0.52 -43.19
C GLU A 139 8.56 -0.41 -42.03
N VAL A 140 7.25 -0.54 -41.81
CA VAL A 140 6.66 -1.39 -40.77
C VAL A 140 5.74 -2.40 -41.41
N GLU A 141 5.83 -3.68 -41.03
CA GLU A 141 4.89 -4.71 -41.43
C GLU A 141 3.94 -5.05 -40.28
N TRP A 142 2.63 -5.03 -40.53
CA TRP A 142 1.62 -5.40 -39.55
C TRP A 142 1.21 -6.88 -39.70
N LYS A 143 1.28 -7.62 -38.60
CA LYS A 143 0.87 -9.03 -38.53
C LYS A 143 -0.25 -9.21 -37.50
N THR A 144 -1.15 -10.17 -37.76
CA THR A 144 -2.21 -10.52 -36.80
C THR A 144 -1.63 -11.33 -35.64
N LEU A 145 -2.26 -11.30 -34.46
CA LEU A 145 -1.83 -12.12 -33.32
C LEU A 145 -1.78 -13.61 -33.67
N GLY A 146 -2.76 -14.11 -34.44
CA GLY A 146 -2.78 -15.51 -34.90
C GLY A 146 -1.66 -15.86 -35.88
N TRP A 147 -1.07 -14.88 -36.57
CA TRP A 147 0.15 -15.10 -37.37
C TRP A 147 1.39 -15.21 -36.47
N ILE A 148 1.43 -14.45 -35.37
CA ILE A 148 2.55 -14.43 -34.42
C ILE A 148 2.58 -15.71 -33.58
N GLY A 149 1.43 -16.25 -33.20
CA GLY A 149 1.35 -17.49 -32.44
C GLY A 149 -0.08 -17.94 -32.15
N ASP A 150 -0.19 -19.14 -31.57
CA ASP A 150 -1.47 -19.74 -31.23
C ASP A 150 -2.12 -19.04 -30.03
N VAL A 151 -3.31 -18.49 -30.23
CA VAL A 151 -4.13 -17.95 -29.14
C VAL A 151 -4.99 -19.08 -28.56
N ARG A 152 -4.75 -19.44 -27.30
CA ARG A 152 -5.40 -20.58 -26.65
C ARG A 152 -6.02 -20.18 -25.31
N MET A 153 -7.19 -20.72 -25.01
CA MET A 153 -7.80 -20.62 -23.69
C MET A 153 -7.51 -21.89 -22.88
N CYS A 154 -7.18 -21.71 -21.60
CA CYS A 154 -6.97 -22.80 -20.67
C CYS A 154 -8.30 -23.23 -20.03
N LYS A 155 -8.33 -24.44 -19.47
CA LYS A 155 -9.48 -24.92 -18.70
C LYS A 155 -9.67 -24.05 -17.45
N ARG A 156 -10.92 -23.71 -17.14
CA ARG A 156 -11.29 -23.03 -15.89
C ARG A 156 -10.99 -23.92 -14.69
N ILE A 157 -10.23 -23.40 -13.72
CA ILE A 157 -10.01 -23.99 -12.40
C ILE A 157 -11.03 -23.39 -11.41
N MET A 158 -11.66 -24.24 -10.61
CA MET A 158 -12.66 -23.84 -9.60
C MET A 158 -12.01 -23.58 -8.25
N LYS A 159 -12.65 -22.77 -7.39
CA LYS A 159 -12.12 -22.37 -6.07
C LYS A 159 -11.80 -23.57 -5.16
N ASN A 160 -12.61 -24.62 -5.22
CA ASN A 160 -12.40 -25.85 -4.46
C ASN A 160 -11.18 -26.68 -4.93
N GLN A 161 -10.61 -26.35 -6.09
CA GLN A 161 -9.39 -26.97 -6.63
C GLN A 161 -8.13 -26.15 -6.33
N THR A 162 -8.27 -25.02 -5.64
CA THR A 162 -7.15 -24.13 -5.31
C THR A 162 -6.94 -24.05 -3.80
N SER A 163 -5.68 -23.91 -3.40
CA SER A 163 -5.23 -23.62 -2.04
C SER A 163 -4.42 -22.32 -2.02
N ASP A 164 -4.23 -21.73 -0.84
CA ASP A 164 -3.33 -20.59 -0.62
C ASP A 164 -1.84 -21.00 -0.60
N THR A 165 -1.59 -22.31 -0.53
CA THR A 165 -0.27 -22.94 -0.49
C THR A 165 -0.26 -24.18 -1.40
N GLY A 166 0.86 -24.45 -2.07
CA GLY A 166 0.98 -25.66 -2.88
C GLY A 166 2.08 -25.59 -3.93
N ASP A 167 2.06 -26.58 -4.83
CA ASP A 167 3.16 -26.85 -5.76
C ASP A 167 3.11 -26.02 -7.04
N ILE A 168 1.92 -25.88 -7.64
CA ILE A 168 1.75 -25.32 -8.98
C ILE A 168 1.00 -23.99 -8.89
N PRO A 169 1.65 -22.86 -9.22
CA PRO A 169 1.00 -21.55 -9.26
C PRO A 169 -0.22 -21.49 -10.19
N PHE A 170 -1.28 -20.85 -9.72
CA PHE A 170 -2.48 -20.55 -10.50
C PHE A 170 -2.80 -19.05 -10.46
N PHE A 171 -2.66 -18.38 -11.60
CA PHE A 171 -2.89 -16.95 -11.74
C PHE A 171 -4.37 -16.64 -12.03
N LYS A 172 -4.93 -15.71 -11.25
CA LYS A 172 -6.25 -15.10 -11.42
C LYS A 172 -6.05 -13.69 -11.96
N ILE A 173 -7.09 -13.06 -12.52
CA ILE A 173 -7.00 -11.67 -13.02
C ILE A 173 -6.36 -10.71 -12.00
N GLY A 174 -6.70 -10.82 -10.71
CA GLY A 174 -6.16 -9.97 -9.65
C GLY A 174 -4.68 -10.21 -9.30
N THR A 175 -4.10 -11.34 -9.72
CA THR A 175 -2.70 -11.73 -9.47
C THR A 175 -1.81 -11.67 -10.71
N PHE A 176 -2.29 -11.10 -11.81
CA PHE A 176 -1.46 -10.90 -13.01
C PHE A 176 -0.25 -10.02 -12.70
N GLY A 177 0.93 -10.49 -13.09
CA GLY A 177 2.20 -9.77 -12.87
C GLY A 177 2.61 -9.65 -11.40
N LYS A 178 1.98 -10.41 -10.50
CA LYS A 178 2.31 -10.47 -9.07
C LYS A 178 2.75 -11.88 -8.70
N GLU A 179 3.24 -12.03 -7.47
CA GLU A 179 3.43 -13.35 -6.87
C GLU A 179 2.09 -14.11 -6.80
N PRO A 180 2.10 -15.43 -7.07
CA PRO A 180 0.91 -16.25 -7.00
C PRO A 180 0.41 -16.39 -5.55
N ASP A 181 -0.90 -16.20 -5.37
CA ASP A 181 -1.60 -16.38 -4.08
C ASP A 181 -2.49 -17.63 -4.07
N ALA A 182 -2.45 -18.41 -5.15
CA ALA A 182 -3.29 -19.57 -5.34
C ALA A 182 -2.49 -20.65 -6.06
N TYR A 183 -2.69 -21.88 -5.60
CA TYR A 183 -1.94 -23.03 -6.06
C TYR A 183 -2.89 -24.19 -6.33
N ILE A 184 -2.58 -24.99 -7.34
CA ILE A 184 -3.28 -26.23 -7.65
C ILE A 184 -2.41 -27.44 -7.29
N PRO A 185 -3.03 -28.54 -6.85
CA PRO A 185 -2.34 -29.82 -6.69
C PRO A 185 -1.67 -30.30 -7.98
N ARG A 186 -0.54 -31.00 -7.85
CA ARG A 186 0.26 -31.47 -8.99
C ARG A 186 -0.46 -32.50 -9.85
N ASP A 187 -1.24 -33.38 -9.24
CA ASP A 187 -2.09 -34.37 -9.92
C ASP A 187 -3.15 -33.69 -10.81
N VAL A 188 -3.82 -32.65 -10.30
CA VAL A 188 -4.78 -31.83 -11.08
C VAL A 188 -4.06 -31.14 -12.24
N PHE A 189 -2.86 -30.60 -12.02
CA PHE A 189 -2.07 -29.98 -13.07
C PHE A 189 -1.70 -30.95 -14.19
N GLU A 190 -1.14 -32.12 -13.87
CA GLU A 190 -0.77 -33.11 -14.89
C GLU A 190 -2.00 -33.65 -15.63
N GLU A 191 -3.12 -33.90 -14.95
CA GLU A 191 -4.39 -34.29 -15.61
C GLU A 191 -4.83 -33.22 -16.63
N TYR A 192 -4.78 -31.94 -16.25
CA TYR A 192 -5.28 -30.85 -17.09
C TYR A 192 -4.34 -30.58 -18.26
N LYS A 193 -3.03 -30.70 -18.03
CA LYS A 193 -1.99 -30.56 -19.03
C LYS A 193 -2.08 -31.62 -20.12
N GLU A 194 -2.51 -32.85 -19.78
CA GLU A 194 -2.75 -33.91 -20.76
C GLU A 194 -4.01 -33.69 -21.61
N ARG A 195 -5.05 -33.08 -21.02
CA ARG A 195 -6.41 -33.02 -21.63
C ARG A 195 -6.75 -31.68 -22.28
N TYR A 196 -6.12 -30.60 -21.86
CA TYR A 196 -6.46 -29.23 -22.25
C TYR A 196 -5.21 -28.41 -22.60
N ASN A 197 -5.43 -27.26 -23.21
CA ASN A 197 -4.36 -26.28 -23.37
C ASN A 197 -3.89 -25.79 -21.99
N TYR A 198 -2.58 -25.62 -21.87
CA TYR A 198 -1.91 -25.12 -20.67
C TYR A 198 -0.79 -24.15 -21.08
N PRO A 199 -0.46 -23.16 -20.22
CA PRO A 199 0.58 -22.19 -20.51
C PRO A 199 1.96 -22.79 -20.24
N ARG A 200 2.96 -22.33 -21.00
CA ARG A 200 4.37 -22.70 -20.82
C ARG A 200 5.18 -21.53 -20.27
N VAL A 201 6.28 -21.85 -19.60
CA VAL A 201 7.23 -20.83 -19.14
C VAL A 201 7.75 -20.05 -20.35
N GLY A 202 7.62 -18.72 -20.30
CA GLY A 202 7.98 -17.80 -21.39
C GLY A 202 6.81 -17.35 -22.27
N GLU A 203 5.63 -17.94 -22.13
CA GLU A 203 4.42 -17.48 -22.85
C GLU A 203 3.80 -16.24 -22.20
N ILE A 204 3.04 -15.47 -22.99
CA ILE A 204 2.40 -14.23 -22.55
C ILE A 204 0.97 -14.52 -22.08
N LEU A 205 0.69 -14.24 -20.81
CA LEU A 205 -0.65 -14.31 -20.24
C LEU A 205 -1.40 -12.98 -20.44
N ILE A 206 -2.57 -13.04 -21.07
CA ILE A 206 -3.39 -11.86 -21.40
C ILE A 206 -4.81 -12.07 -20.88
N SER A 207 -5.41 -11.03 -20.27
CA SER A 207 -6.83 -11.04 -19.93
C SER A 207 -7.63 -10.39 -21.04
N ALA A 208 -8.57 -11.13 -21.61
CA ALA A 208 -9.54 -10.64 -22.59
C ALA A 208 -10.99 -10.79 -22.09
N SER A 209 -11.19 -10.98 -20.77
CA SER A 209 -12.52 -11.14 -20.15
C SER A 209 -12.53 -10.59 -18.72
N GLY A 210 -13.70 -10.12 -18.25
CA GLY A 210 -13.86 -9.46 -16.95
C GLY A 210 -13.86 -7.92 -17.06
N THR A 211 -13.57 -7.22 -15.96
CA THR A 211 -13.35 -5.77 -15.98
C THR A 211 -11.98 -5.50 -16.60
N ILE A 212 -11.98 -5.03 -17.84
CA ILE A 212 -10.78 -4.64 -18.61
C ILE A 212 -10.55 -3.13 -18.41
#